data_AF-F0F3F1-F1
#
_entry.id   AF-F0F3F1-F1
#
_cell.length_a   1.000
_cell.length_b   1.000
_cell.length_c   1.000
_cell.angle_alpha   90.00
_cell.angle_beta   90.00
_cell.angle_gamma   90.00
#
_symmetry.space_group_name_H-M   'P 1'
#
loop_
_entity.id
_entity.type
_entity.pdbx_description
1 polymer ?
#
loop_
_entity_poly.entity_id
_entity_poly.type
_entity_poly.pdbx_seq_one_letter_code
_entity_poly.pdbx_strand_id
1 'polypeptide(L)'
;MFWKWSIFAAERRGTGQVLSGCRRQTVCIRKSRPQHQAGTGPASPGRQEDPASGFSRTVDAGETNSIQPLMRTGIFVGSFDPFTIGHDAIVRRSLPLFDRIVIGVGINGRKQYMLNTEERTERIARLYAGNPKVEVKAYSDLTVDFARRERAGYIIKGVRSMKDFEYEREQADINRRLGGIETILLYADPQLESISSSMVRELRHFGQDITGFLPEGY
;
A
#
# COMPACT_ATOMS: atom_id res chain seq x y z
N MET A 1 -16.29 5.32 13.19
CA MET A 1 -15.03 6.02 12.80
C MET A 1 -14.11 5.00 12.13
N PHE A 2 -13.94 5.11 10.81
CA PHE A 2 -13.40 4.08 9.92
C PHE A 2 -11.87 4.24 9.83
N TRP A 3 -11.11 3.15 9.97
CA TRP A 3 -9.66 2.96 9.74
C TRP A 3 -8.73 4.19 9.74
N LYS A 4 -8.66 4.93 10.86
CA LYS A 4 -7.60 5.94 11.06
C LYS A 4 -6.31 5.28 11.54
N TRP A 5 -5.51 4.80 10.60
CA TRP A 5 -4.19 4.22 10.85
C TRP A 5 -3.26 4.48 9.67
N SER A 6 -2.73 5.70 9.62
CA SER A 6 -1.58 6.02 8.80
C SER A 6 -0.85 7.22 9.44
N ILE A 7 0.48 7.19 9.36
CA ILE A 7 1.48 8.14 9.88
C ILE A 7 2.01 7.83 11.29
N PHE A 8 1.28 8.00 12.40
CA PHE A 8 1.92 7.99 13.73
C PHE A 8 1.59 6.76 14.59
N ALA A 9 2.53 5.83 14.73
CA ALA A 9 2.56 4.83 15.82
C ALA A 9 3.39 5.30 17.03
N ALA A 10 4.26 6.29 16.87
CA ALA A 10 5.06 6.85 17.95
C ALA A 10 5.20 8.36 17.79
N GLU A 11 4.63 9.12 18.72
CA GLU A 11 4.94 10.54 18.87
C GLU A 11 5.76 10.73 20.13
N ARG A 12 7.00 11.18 19.93
CA ARG A 12 8.00 11.47 20.95
C ARG A 12 7.46 12.54 21.91
N ARG A 13 7.73 12.36 23.21
CA ARG A 13 7.60 13.44 24.19
C ARG A 13 8.64 14.50 23.82
N GLY A 14 8.18 15.70 23.50
CA GLY A 14 9.02 16.87 23.24
C GLY A 14 8.42 18.07 23.94
N THR A 15 8.99 18.39 25.09
CA THR A 15 8.80 19.65 25.83
C THR A 15 9.00 20.84 24.90
N GLY A 16 8.12 21.82 25.02
CA GLY A 16 8.01 22.95 24.12
C GLY A 16 9.23 23.86 24.10
N GLN A 17 9.44 24.46 22.92
CA GLN A 17 9.94 25.81 22.80
C GLN A 17 9.40 26.40 21.49
N VAL A 18 8.54 27.40 21.65
CA VAL A 18 7.96 28.20 20.58
C VAL A 18 8.94 29.32 20.26
N LEU A 19 9.54 29.32 19.07
CA LEU A 19 10.05 30.54 18.44
C LEU A 19 10.06 30.35 16.92
N SER A 20 9.23 31.11 16.21
CA SER A 20 9.67 32.00 15.13
C SER A 20 8.47 32.51 14.33
N GLY A 21 8.28 33.83 14.30
CA GLY A 21 7.62 34.47 13.18
C GLY A 21 8.57 34.55 11.99
N CYS A 22 8.05 34.49 10.77
CA CYS A 22 8.47 35.38 9.67
C CYS A 22 7.47 35.27 8.51
N ARG A 23 7.34 36.39 7.79
CA ARG A 23 6.23 36.74 6.90
C ARG A 23 6.28 36.06 5.53
N ARG A 24 5.07 36.00 4.95
CA ARG A 24 4.72 35.72 3.56
C ARG A 24 5.59 36.48 2.55
N GLN A 25 5.98 35.80 1.47
CA GLN A 25 6.16 36.44 0.17
C GLN A 25 5.48 35.61 -0.92
N THR A 26 4.57 36.28 -1.62
CA THR A 26 3.86 35.83 -2.82
C THR A 26 4.73 36.17 -4.03
N VAL A 27 4.98 35.21 -4.93
CA VAL A 27 5.60 35.47 -6.24
C VAL A 27 4.54 35.24 -7.33
N CYS A 28 4.17 36.32 -8.00
CA CYS A 28 3.31 36.32 -9.18
C CYS A 28 4.15 36.04 -10.44
N ILE A 29 3.81 35.01 -11.21
CA ILE A 29 4.44 34.71 -12.51
C ILE A 29 3.50 35.18 -13.64
N ARG A 30 3.97 36.16 -14.43
CA ARG A 30 3.33 36.62 -15.68
C ARG A 30 3.58 35.62 -16.80
N LYS A 31 2.53 35.30 -17.57
CA LYS A 31 2.59 34.57 -18.84
C LYS A 31 3.01 35.51 -19.97
N SER A 32 3.87 35.05 -20.87
CA SER A 32 4.01 35.59 -22.23
C SER A 32 4.19 34.44 -23.24
N ARG A 33 3.31 34.42 -24.25
CA ARG A 33 3.47 33.67 -25.51
C ARG A 33 4.22 34.56 -26.51
N PRO A 34 4.84 33.97 -27.53
CA PRO A 34 4.48 34.36 -28.89
C PRO A 34 4.24 33.18 -29.85
N GLN A 35 3.47 33.49 -30.90
CA GLN A 35 3.08 32.67 -32.06
C GLN A 35 4.08 32.80 -33.22
N HIS A 36 4.14 31.79 -34.10
CA HIS A 36 4.03 31.83 -35.59
C HIS A 36 4.71 30.58 -36.21
N GLN A 37 3.97 29.67 -36.86
CA GLN A 37 3.78 29.52 -38.34
C GLN A 37 5.06 29.10 -39.08
N ALA A 38 5.09 28.32 -40.17
CA ALA A 38 4.25 27.33 -40.87
C ALA A 38 5.14 26.90 -42.06
N GLY A 39 5.07 25.64 -42.53
CA GLY A 39 5.83 25.22 -43.72
C GLY A 39 5.51 23.80 -44.18
N THR A 40 4.99 23.68 -45.39
CA THR A 40 4.31 22.52 -46.00
C THR A 40 5.12 21.88 -47.14
N GLY A 41 5.36 20.55 -47.06
CA GLY A 41 5.47 19.53 -48.15
C GLY A 41 6.51 19.67 -49.29
N PRO A 42 6.58 18.71 -50.25
CA PRO A 42 6.39 17.25 -50.14
C PRO A 42 7.42 16.40 -50.95
N ALA A 43 7.22 15.07 -50.93
CA ALA A 43 7.53 14.05 -51.95
C ALA A 43 8.90 13.32 -51.99
N SER A 44 8.83 12.00 -51.79
CA SER A 44 9.75 10.97 -52.29
C SER A 44 9.57 10.74 -53.81
N PRO A 45 10.54 10.13 -54.52
CA PRO A 45 10.47 8.68 -54.76
C PRO A 45 11.85 7.99 -54.93
N GLY A 46 11.88 6.65 -54.88
CA GLY A 46 13.00 5.89 -55.45
C GLY A 46 13.31 4.57 -54.75
N ARG A 47 12.91 3.47 -55.39
CA ARG A 47 13.18 2.07 -55.03
C ARG A 47 14.56 1.67 -55.58
N GLN A 48 15.38 0.99 -54.80
CA GLN A 48 16.39 0.07 -55.33
C GLN A 48 16.61 -1.06 -54.31
N GLU A 49 16.27 -2.27 -54.72
CA GLU A 49 16.54 -3.51 -54.00
C GLU A 49 17.89 -4.04 -54.48
N ASP A 50 18.86 -4.16 -53.58
CA ASP A 50 20.12 -4.85 -53.81
C ASP A 50 20.07 -6.25 -53.14
N PRO A 51 20.47 -7.33 -53.83
CA PRO A 51 20.54 -8.67 -53.25
C PRO A 51 21.91 -8.98 -52.65
N ALA A 52 21.88 -9.78 -51.59
CA ALA A 52 22.97 -10.62 -51.07
C ALA A 52 24.25 -9.94 -50.57
N SER A 53 24.37 -9.80 -49.24
CA SER A 53 25.64 -10.10 -48.55
C SER A 53 25.35 -10.76 -47.21
N GLY A 54 25.96 -11.93 -47.00
CA GLY A 54 25.79 -12.74 -45.81
C GLY A 54 26.40 -12.06 -44.59
N PHE A 55 25.59 -11.87 -43.55
CA PHE A 55 26.06 -11.51 -42.22
C PHE A 55 26.00 -12.76 -41.34
N SER A 56 27.00 -13.62 -41.46
CA SER A 56 27.22 -14.69 -40.47
C SER A 56 27.70 -14.05 -39.18
N ARG A 57 26.76 -13.65 -38.32
CA ARG A 57 27.06 -13.21 -36.97
C ARG A 57 27.16 -14.47 -36.11
N THR A 58 28.38 -14.89 -35.80
CA THR A 58 28.64 -15.79 -34.68
C THR A 58 28.06 -15.13 -33.44
N VAL A 59 26.95 -15.66 -32.93
CA VAL A 59 26.44 -15.29 -31.62
C VAL A 59 27.34 -15.97 -30.60
N ASP A 60 28.27 -15.22 -30.04
CA ASP A 60 28.93 -15.61 -28.80
C ASP A 60 27.85 -15.95 -27.79
N ALA A 61 27.98 -17.12 -27.16
CA ALA A 61 27.13 -17.58 -26.07
C ALA A 61 27.36 -16.66 -24.86
N GLY A 62 26.76 -15.47 -24.91
CA GLY A 62 26.74 -14.49 -23.85
C GLY A 62 25.95 -15.04 -22.67
N GLU A 63 26.69 -15.31 -21.60
CA GLU A 63 26.31 -15.31 -20.20
C GLU A 63 24.84 -14.91 -19.96
N THR A 64 24.00 -15.92 -19.74
CA THR A 64 22.59 -15.74 -19.43
C THR A 64 22.50 -15.08 -18.06
N ASN A 65 22.49 -13.75 -18.04
CA ASN A 65 22.29 -12.96 -16.84
C ASN A 65 20.91 -13.35 -16.32
N SER A 66 20.87 -14.24 -15.33
CA SER A 66 19.64 -14.72 -14.72
C SER A 66 18.98 -13.51 -14.05
N ILE A 67 18.02 -12.89 -14.73
CA ILE A 67 17.14 -11.89 -14.14
C ILE A 67 16.36 -12.64 -13.07
N GLN A 68 16.87 -12.63 -11.83
CA GLN A 68 16.13 -13.11 -10.69
C GLN A 68 14.86 -12.24 -10.61
N PRO A 69 13.66 -12.82 -10.73
CA PRO A 69 12.45 -12.03 -10.66
C PRO A 69 12.42 -11.31 -9.32
N LEU A 70 12.27 -9.99 -9.35
CA LEU A 70 12.22 -9.17 -8.16
C LEU A 70 11.03 -9.64 -7.29
N MET A 71 11.30 -10.19 -6.11
CA MET A 71 10.26 -10.68 -5.20
C MET A 71 9.28 -9.56 -4.86
N ARG A 72 8.01 -9.73 -5.22
CA ARG A 72 6.95 -8.77 -4.93
C ARG A 72 6.47 -8.98 -3.51
N THR A 73 6.98 -8.16 -2.59
CA THR A 73 6.55 -8.15 -1.20
C THR A 73 5.57 -7.00 -0.95
N GLY A 74 4.39 -7.33 -0.44
CA GLY A 74 3.39 -6.37 0.01
C GLY A 74 3.23 -6.38 1.53
N ILE A 75 2.93 -5.22 2.13
CA ILE A 75 2.50 -5.13 3.53
C ILE A 75 1.02 -4.76 3.62
N PHE A 76 0.27 -5.49 4.44
CA PHE A 76 -1.13 -5.18 4.76
C PHE A 76 -1.20 -4.72 6.21
N VAL A 77 -1.36 -3.41 6.42
CA VAL A 77 -1.20 -2.80 7.75
C VAL A 77 -2.51 -2.29 8.32
N GLY A 78 -2.67 -2.46 9.63
CA GLY A 78 -3.85 -1.99 10.35
C GLY A 78 -3.79 -2.32 11.84
N SER A 79 -4.75 -1.82 12.61
CA SER A 79 -4.88 -2.24 14.01
C SER A 79 -5.54 -3.61 14.15
N PHE A 80 -6.40 -4.00 13.22
CA PHE A 80 -7.07 -5.31 13.25
C PHE A 80 -7.71 -5.66 14.60
N ASP A 81 -8.58 -4.78 15.11
CA ASP A 81 -9.18 -4.88 16.44
C ASP A 81 -10.72 -4.97 16.37
N PRO A 82 -11.30 -6.13 16.01
CA PRO A 82 -10.64 -7.39 15.61
C PRO A 82 -10.34 -7.47 14.10
N PHE A 83 -9.62 -8.52 13.67
CA PHE A 83 -9.50 -8.90 12.27
C PHE A 83 -10.83 -9.51 11.79
N THR A 84 -11.46 -8.93 10.76
CA THR A 84 -12.78 -9.30 10.27
C THR A 84 -12.70 -10.07 8.95
N ILE A 85 -13.82 -10.66 8.50
CA ILE A 85 -13.92 -11.28 7.17
C ILE A 85 -13.63 -10.31 6.02
N GLY A 86 -13.87 -9.01 6.25
CA GLY A 86 -13.49 -7.96 5.30
C GLY A 86 -11.97 -7.86 5.09
N HIS A 87 -11.17 -8.02 6.15
CA HIS A 87 -9.70 -8.03 6.02
C HIS A 87 -9.20 -9.29 5.37
N ASP A 88 -9.74 -10.44 5.77
CA ASP A 88 -9.38 -11.72 5.16
C ASP A 88 -9.63 -11.70 3.65
N ALA A 89 -10.78 -11.17 3.20
CA ALA A 89 -11.10 -11.04 1.79
C ALA A 89 -10.05 -10.21 1.01
N ILE A 90 -9.52 -9.13 1.62
CA ILE A 90 -8.45 -8.32 1.03
C ILE A 90 -7.13 -9.08 0.96
N VAL A 91 -6.75 -9.81 2.02
CA VAL A 91 -5.53 -10.64 2.03
C VAL A 91 -5.62 -11.72 0.97
N ARG A 92 -6.72 -12.48 0.93
CA ARG A 92 -6.93 -13.56 -0.06
C ARG A 92 -6.86 -13.06 -1.50
N ARG A 93 -7.46 -11.90 -1.79
CA ARG A 93 -7.39 -11.28 -3.12
C ARG A 93 -6.02 -10.72 -3.47
N SER A 94 -5.18 -10.45 -2.47
CA SER A 94 -3.82 -9.98 -2.66
C SER A 94 -2.82 -11.12 -2.90
N LEU A 95 -3.09 -12.34 -2.41
CA LEU A 95 -2.21 -13.51 -2.58
C LEU A 95 -1.73 -13.80 -4.02
N PRO A 96 -2.55 -13.67 -5.08
CA PRO A 96 -2.07 -13.87 -6.45
C PRO A 96 -1.18 -12.73 -6.97
N LEU A 97 -1.20 -11.56 -6.33
CA LEU A 97 -0.46 -10.37 -6.76
C LEU A 97 0.98 -10.33 -6.21
N PHE A 98 1.21 -11.03 -5.11
CA PHE A 98 2.45 -10.96 -4.33
C PHE A 98 3.07 -12.33 -4.12
N ASP A 99 4.39 -12.33 -4.04
CA ASP A 99 5.17 -13.52 -3.68
C ASP A 99 5.22 -13.67 -2.16
N ARG A 100 5.13 -12.55 -1.42
CA ARG A 100 5.08 -12.48 0.05
C ARG A 100 4.17 -11.35 0.52
N ILE A 101 3.36 -11.61 1.55
CA ILE A 101 2.51 -10.61 2.22
C ILE A 101 2.85 -10.59 3.71
N VAL A 102 3.12 -9.41 4.24
CA VAL A 102 3.30 -9.21 5.68
C VAL A 102 2.10 -8.45 6.25
N ILE A 103 1.34 -9.09 7.12
CA ILE A 103 0.27 -8.45 7.88
C ILE A 103 0.90 -7.72 9.07
N GLY A 104 0.90 -6.39 9.01
CA GLY A 104 1.47 -5.53 10.04
C GLY A 104 0.42 -5.09 11.06
N VAL A 105 0.50 -5.60 12.28
CA VAL A 105 -0.40 -5.24 13.39
C VAL A 105 0.17 -4.03 14.13
N GLY A 106 -0.48 -2.88 13.96
CA GLY A 106 -0.05 -1.62 14.55
C GLY A 106 -0.29 -1.57 16.07
N ILE A 107 0.76 -1.19 16.81
CA ILE A 107 0.73 -0.90 18.25
C ILE A 107 0.51 0.61 18.43
N ASN A 108 -0.58 1.01 19.08
CA ASN A 108 -0.77 2.40 19.52
C ASN A 108 -1.14 2.45 20.99
N GLY A 109 -0.17 2.83 21.82
CA GLY A 109 -0.35 2.94 23.27
C GLY A 109 -1.36 4.01 23.73
N ARG A 110 -1.88 4.84 22.83
CA ARG A 110 -2.93 5.84 23.13
C ARG A 110 -4.35 5.30 22.90
N LYS A 111 -4.52 4.13 22.25
CA LYS A 111 -5.84 3.55 21.97
C LYS A 111 -6.09 2.38 22.92
N GLN A 112 -7.28 2.35 23.51
CA GLN A 112 -7.78 1.13 24.15
C GLN A 112 -8.28 0.18 23.06
N TYR A 113 -7.77 -1.04 23.07
CA TYR A 113 -8.15 -2.09 22.14
C TYR A 113 -9.05 -3.11 22.83
N MET A 114 -9.92 -3.73 22.02
CA MET A 114 -10.72 -4.87 22.46
C MET A 114 -9.84 -6.09 22.75
N LEU A 115 -8.77 -6.27 21.96
CA LEU A 115 -7.77 -7.33 22.11
C LEU A 115 -6.38 -6.72 22.22
N ASN A 116 -5.52 -7.25 23.10
CA ASN A 116 -4.13 -6.78 23.17
C ASN A 116 -3.37 -7.10 21.85
N THR A 117 -2.19 -6.50 21.65
CA THR A 117 -1.49 -6.66 20.35
C THR A 117 -1.01 -8.09 20.15
N GLU A 118 -0.53 -8.72 21.21
CA GLU A 118 -0.02 -10.08 21.21
C GLU A 118 -1.12 -11.05 20.76
N GLU A 119 -2.32 -10.94 21.35
CA GLU A 119 -3.49 -11.72 21.01
C GLU A 119 -3.96 -11.47 19.57
N ARG A 120 -4.02 -10.21 19.12
CA ARG A 120 -4.35 -9.90 17.71
C ARG A 120 -3.37 -10.55 16.74
N THR A 121 -2.07 -10.43 17.04
CA THR A 121 -1.00 -10.96 16.20
C THR A 121 -1.05 -12.47 16.15
N GLU A 122 -1.20 -13.13 17.30
CA GLU A 122 -1.26 -14.58 17.40
C GLU A 122 -2.49 -15.16 16.69
N ARG A 123 -3.68 -14.57 16.90
CA ARG A 123 -4.91 -15.05 16.24
C ARG A 123 -4.81 -14.95 14.72
N ILE A 124 -4.32 -13.83 14.20
CA ILE A 124 -4.11 -13.67 12.75
C ILE A 124 -3.02 -14.64 12.25
N ALA A 125 -1.95 -14.87 13.01
CA ALA A 125 -0.90 -15.82 12.64
C ALA A 125 -1.44 -17.26 12.54
N ARG A 126 -2.30 -17.66 13.48
CA ARG A 126 -2.96 -18.98 13.45
C ARG A 126 -3.86 -19.14 12.22
N LEU A 127 -4.63 -18.09 11.86
CA LEU A 127 -5.47 -18.11 10.65
C LEU A 127 -4.67 -18.39 9.37
N TYR A 128 -3.43 -17.88 9.28
CA TYR A 128 -2.59 -18.04 8.08
C TYR A 128 -1.46 -19.06 8.22
N ALA A 129 -1.44 -19.87 9.29
CA ALA A 129 -0.34 -20.81 9.56
C ALA A 129 -0.08 -21.83 8.41
N GLY A 130 -1.12 -22.17 7.64
CA GLY A 130 -1.00 -23.05 6.47
C GLY A 130 -0.55 -22.36 5.17
N ASN A 131 -0.35 -21.04 5.17
CA ASN A 131 -0.01 -20.27 3.98
C ASN A 131 1.42 -19.70 4.07
N PRO A 132 2.42 -20.28 3.37
CA PRO A 132 3.81 -19.87 3.47
C PRO A 132 4.09 -18.47 2.89
N LYS A 133 3.13 -17.88 2.16
CA LYS A 133 3.27 -16.52 1.62
C LYS A 133 2.91 -15.43 2.62
N VAL A 134 2.29 -15.78 3.76
CA VAL A 134 1.76 -14.80 4.71
C VAL A 134 2.54 -14.86 6.01
N GLU A 135 3.10 -13.71 6.40
CA GLU A 135 3.70 -13.49 7.72
C GLU A 135 2.88 -12.47 8.49
N VAL A 136 2.86 -12.58 9.82
CA VAL A 136 2.17 -11.62 10.70
C VAL A 136 3.16 -11.06 11.70
N LYS A 137 3.26 -9.73 11.78
CA LYS A 137 4.22 -9.05 12.66
C LYS A 137 3.58 -7.83 13.30
N ALA A 138 3.84 -7.65 14.59
CA ALA A 138 3.52 -6.40 15.26
C ALA A 138 4.57 -5.33 14.93
N TYR A 139 4.14 -4.06 14.87
CA TYR A 139 5.05 -2.94 14.67
C TYR A 139 4.57 -1.67 15.39
N SER A 140 5.51 -0.81 15.75
CA SER A 140 5.28 0.44 16.50
C SER A 140 5.96 1.66 15.90
N ASP A 141 6.65 1.50 14.77
CA ASP A 141 7.31 2.56 14.01
C ASP A 141 6.43 3.06 12.84
N LEU A 142 6.97 3.96 12.01
CA LEU A 142 6.24 4.43 10.83
C LEU A 142 6.02 3.27 9.85
N THR A 143 4.86 3.24 9.19
CA THR A 143 4.55 2.22 8.17
C THR A 143 5.62 2.13 7.08
N VAL A 144 6.21 3.25 6.68
CA VAL A 144 7.30 3.27 5.69
C VAL A 144 8.58 2.61 6.21
N ASP A 145 8.87 2.73 7.51
CA ASP A 145 10.05 2.10 8.12
C ASP A 145 9.82 0.62 8.33
N PHE A 146 8.61 0.22 8.74
CA PHE A 146 8.20 -1.18 8.74
C PHE A 146 8.32 -1.80 7.34
N ALA A 147 7.86 -1.11 6.30
CA ALA A 147 7.99 -1.59 4.94
C ALA A 147 9.45 -1.78 4.51
N ARG A 148 10.34 -0.85 4.87
CA ARG A 148 11.79 -0.98 4.61
C ARG A 148 12.39 -2.20 5.31
N ARG A 149 12.08 -2.41 6.60
CA ARG A 149 12.54 -3.59 7.36
C ARG A 149 12.10 -4.90 6.69
N GLU A 150 10.90 -4.90 6.13
CA GLU A 150 10.32 -6.04 5.43
C GLU A 150 10.70 -6.10 3.93
N ARG A 151 11.51 -5.17 3.42
CA ARG A 151 11.84 -5.06 1.98
C ARG A 151 10.58 -5.07 1.10
N ALA A 152 9.50 -4.45 1.58
CA ALA A 152 8.23 -4.37 0.88
C ALA A 152 8.20 -3.18 -0.07
N GLY A 153 7.81 -3.43 -1.31
CA GLY A 153 7.62 -2.40 -2.33
C GLY A 153 6.20 -1.83 -2.39
N TYR A 154 5.26 -2.46 -1.67
CA TYR A 154 3.84 -2.16 -1.78
C TYR A 154 3.13 -2.15 -0.42
N ILE A 155 2.24 -1.18 -0.22
CA ILE A 155 1.24 -1.16 0.86
C ILE A 155 -0.10 -1.58 0.26
N ILE A 156 -0.72 -2.58 0.84
CA ILE A 156 -2.06 -3.05 0.47
C ILE A 156 -3.08 -2.35 1.36
N LYS A 157 -4.12 -1.78 0.76
CA LYS A 157 -5.23 -1.14 1.48
C LYS A 157 -6.57 -1.54 0.87
N GLY A 158 -7.53 -1.87 1.73
CA GLY A 158 -8.92 -2.06 1.35
C GLY A 158 -9.71 -0.75 1.45
N VAL A 159 -10.52 -0.42 0.46
CA VAL A 159 -11.42 0.73 0.47
C VAL A 159 -12.87 0.29 0.32
N ARG A 160 -13.77 0.82 1.16
CA ARG A 160 -15.20 0.44 1.20
C ARG A 160 -16.13 1.58 0.81
N SER A 161 -15.62 2.80 0.74
CA SER A 161 -16.40 3.99 0.43
C SER A 161 -15.50 5.06 -0.19
N MET A 162 -16.12 6.08 -0.79
CA MET A 162 -15.39 7.26 -1.29
C MET A 162 -14.53 7.91 -0.19
N LYS A 163 -15.04 7.96 1.04
CA LYS A 163 -14.30 8.54 2.17
C LYS A 163 -13.05 7.73 2.54
N ASP A 164 -13.15 6.40 2.55
CA ASP A 164 -11.99 5.53 2.80
C ASP A 164 -10.96 5.71 1.66
N PHE A 165 -11.42 5.81 0.41
CA PHE A 165 -10.56 6.08 -0.74
C PHE A 165 -9.83 7.42 -0.65
N GLU A 166 -10.53 8.52 -0.36
CA GLU A 166 -9.91 9.85 -0.23
C GLU A 166 -8.83 9.87 0.83
N TYR A 167 -9.12 9.28 2.00
CA TYR A 167 -8.15 9.16 3.08
C TYR A 167 -6.93 8.35 2.64
N GLU A 168 -7.12 7.15 2.10
CA GLU A 168 -5.98 6.29 1.72
C GLU A 168 -5.18 6.86 0.54
N ARG A 169 -5.81 7.62 -0.38
CA ARG A 169 -5.12 8.36 -1.43
C ARG A 169 -4.15 9.40 -0.86
N GLU A 170 -4.58 10.17 0.13
CA GLU A 170 -3.71 11.14 0.82
C GLU A 170 -2.54 10.44 1.52
N GLN A 171 -2.81 9.30 2.16
CA GLN A 171 -1.78 8.52 2.84
C GLN A 171 -0.78 7.90 1.86
N ALA A 172 -1.24 7.45 0.69
CA ALA A 172 -0.38 6.93 -0.36
C ALA A 172 0.62 7.98 -0.86
N ASP A 173 0.20 9.22 -1.07
CA ASP A 173 1.08 10.32 -1.46
C ASP A 173 2.16 10.60 -0.40
N ILE A 174 1.78 10.63 0.88
CA ILE A 174 2.72 10.82 1.99
C ILE A 174 3.73 9.67 2.07
N ASN A 175 3.26 8.43 2.03
CA ASN A 175 4.12 7.24 2.11
C ASN A 175 5.10 7.17 0.92
N ARG A 176 4.64 7.53 -0.29
CA ARG A 176 5.51 7.62 -1.47
C ARG A 176 6.60 8.67 -1.28
N ARG A 177 6.27 9.86 -0.77
CA ARG A 177 7.25 10.94 -0.51
C ARG A 177 8.28 10.57 0.55
N LEU A 178 7.87 9.87 1.61
CA LEU A 178 8.75 9.51 2.73
C LEU A 178 9.58 8.25 2.47
N GLY A 179 9.01 7.28 1.75
CA GLY A 179 9.53 5.92 1.66
C GLY A 179 9.75 5.39 0.25
N GLY A 180 9.26 6.08 -0.79
CA GLY A 180 9.28 5.56 -2.17
C GLY A 180 8.40 4.33 -2.38
N ILE A 181 7.47 4.06 -1.46
CA ILE A 181 6.62 2.87 -1.49
C ILE A 181 5.32 3.12 -2.24
N GLU A 182 4.89 2.13 -3.03
CA GLU A 182 3.64 2.19 -3.77
C GLU A 182 2.46 1.69 -2.92
N THR A 183 1.26 2.24 -3.14
CA THR A 183 0.05 1.76 -2.45
C THR A 183 -0.90 1.16 -3.46
N ILE A 184 -1.33 -0.08 -3.22
CA ILE A 184 -2.39 -0.75 -3.99
C ILE A 184 -3.70 -0.65 -3.20
N LEU A 185 -4.69 -0.02 -3.82
CA LEU A 185 -6.06 0.04 -3.30
C LEU A 185 -6.88 -1.08 -3.91
N LEU A 186 -7.54 -1.87 -3.06
CA LEU A 186 -8.51 -2.89 -3.45
C LEU A 186 -9.89 -2.48 -2.93
N TYR A 187 -10.87 -2.38 -3.82
CA TYR A 187 -12.27 -2.23 -3.40
C TYR A 187 -12.69 -3.46 -2.61
N ALA A 188 -13.36 -3.28 -1.48
CA ALA A 188 -13.98 -4.39 -0.77
C ALA A 188 -15.04 -5.08 -1.62
N ASP A 189 -15.34 -6.33 -1.29
CA ASP A 189 -16.52 -7.00 -1.85
C ASP A 189 -17.77 -6.23 -1.42
N PRO A 190 -18.72 -5.92 -2.33
CA PRO A 190 -19.98 -5.24 -1.97
C PRO A 190 -20.71 -5.87 -0.78
N GLN A 191 -20.63 -7.20 -0.62
CA GLN A 191 -21.27 -7.91 0.48
C GLN A 191 -20.61 -7.64 1.85
N LEU A 192 -19.37 -7.16 1.86
CA LEU A 192 -18.55 -6.94 3.05
C LEU A 192 -18.27 -5.45 3.33
N GLU A 193 -18.79 -4.53 2.51
CA GLU A 193 -18.52 -3.08 2.63
C GLU A 193 -18.92 -2.50 3.99
N SER A 194 -20.02 -2.99 4.56
CA SER A 194 -20.50 -2.54 5.87
C SER A 194 -19.53 -2.96 6.98
N ILE A 195 -18.86 -4.11 6.85
CA ILE A 195 -18.08 -4.77 7.90
C ILE A 195 -16.82 -3.98 8.24
N SER A 196 -16.72 -3.54 9.50
CA SER A 196 -15.52 -2.92 10.05
C SER A 196 -15.27 -3.36 11.47
N SER A 197 -14.00 -3.35 11.89
CA SER A 197 -13.63 -3.55 13.30
C SER A 197 -14.37 -2.62 14.26
N SER A 198 -14.64 -1.36 13.86
CA SER A 198 -15.42 -0.43 14.69
C SER A 198 -16.88 -0.87 14.87
N MET A 199 -17.54 -1.31 13.79
CA MET A 199 -18.90 -1.85 13.88
C MET A 199 -18.94 -3.14 14.70
N VAL A 200 -17.97 -4.05 14.50
CA VAL A 200 -17.89 -5.30 15.28
C VAL A 200 -17.71 -5.03 16.77
N ARG A 201 -16.87 -4.06 17.15
CA ARG A 201 -16.72 -3.65 18.55
C ARG A 201 -18.00 -3.06 19.14
N GLU A 202 -18.75 -2.30 18.34
CA GLU A 202 -20.03 -1.73 18.75
C GLU A 202 -21.08 -2.82 18.99
N LEU A 203 -21.23 -3.76 18.05
CA LEU A 203 -22.12 -4.92 18.20
C LEU A 203 -21.78 -5.75 19.45
N ARG A 204 -20.48 -6.04 19.66
CA ARG A 204 -20.01 -6.75 20.85
C ARG A 204 -20.32 -5.99 22.14
N HIS A 205 -20.16 -4.66 22.14
CA HIS A 205 -20.47 -3.82 23.30
C HIS A 205 -21.94 -3.93 23.71
N PHE A 206 -22.86 -4.04 22.74
CA PHE A 206 -24.29 -4.25 22.97
C PHE A 206 -24.70 -5.73 23.11
N GLY A 207 -23.74 -6.64 23.30
CA GLY A 207 -24.02 -8.06 23.55
C GLY A 207 -24.56 -8.84 22.35
N GLN A 208 -24.41 -8.32 21.13
CA GLN A 208 -24.78 -9.04 19.92
C GLN A 208 -23.73 -10.10 19.56
N ASP A 209 -24.17 -11.20 18.94
CA ASP A 209 -23.26 -12.20 18.38
C ASP A 209 -22.50 -11.59 17.19
N ILE A 210 -21.18 -11.73 17.22
CA ILE A 210 -20.28 -11.21 16.19
C ILE A 210 -19.59 -12.29 15.37
N THR A 211 -19.88 -13.57 15.63
CA THR A 211 -19.18 -14.71 15.03
C THR A 211 -19.21 -14.65 13.50
N GLY A 212 -20.35 -14.26 12.91
CA GLY A 212 -20.49 -14.10 11.46
C GLY A 212 -19.68 -12.97 10.81
N PHE A 213 -19.02 -12.10 11.57
CA PHE A 213 -18.18 -11.02 11.04
C PHE A 213 -16.67 -11.32 11.13
N LEU A 214 -16.29 -12.46 11.71
CA LEU A 214 -14.92 -12.89 11.92
C LEU A 214 -14.60 -14.10 11.04
N PRO A 215 -13.33 -14.28 10.60
CA PRO A 215 -12.95 -15.48 9.88
C PRO A 215 -13.18 -16.74 10.72
N GLU A 216 -13.45 -17.87 10.06
CA GLU A 216 -13.57 -19.15 10.75
C GLU A 216 -12.26 -19.51 11.47
N GLY A 217 -12.36 -19.93 12.73
CA GLY A 217 -11.19 -20.23 13.57
C GLY A 217 -10.46 -19.01 14.12
N TYR A 218 -11.01 -17.79 13.96
CA TYR A 218 -10.46 -16.57 14.56
C TYR A 218 -10.69 -16.53 16.06
#